data_AF-K1XNI4-F1
#
_entry.id   AF-K1XNI4-F1
#
_cell.length_a   1.000
_cell.length_b   1.000
_cell.length_c   1.000
_cell.angle_alpha   90.00
_cell.angle_beta   90.00
_cell.angle_gamma   90.00
#
_symmetry.space_group_name_H-M   'P 1'
#
loop_
_entity.id
_entity.type
_entity.pdbx_description
1 polymer ?
#
loop_
_entity_poly.entity_id
_entity_poly.type
_entity_poly.pdbx_seq_one_letter_code
_entity_poly.pdbx_strand_id
1 'polypeptide(L)' 'MDKPSVVIREVMLRDGLQNITEFIPTEAKIELFQLLAAGGIEDAEITSFVNP' A
#
# COMPACT_ATOMS: atom_id res chain seq x y z
N MET A 1 25.43 -17.46 13.03
CA MET A 1 24.45 -17.73 11.96
C MET A 1 23.89 -16.40 11.54
N ASP A 2 23.89 -16.08 10.25
CA ASP A 2 23.17 -14.92 9.75
C ASP A 2 21.68 -15.07 10.05
N LYS A 3 21.04 -13.97 10.45
CA LYS A 3 19.59 -13.96 10.64
C LYS A 3 18.91 -14.10 9.27
N PRO A 4 17.81 -14.87 9.17
CA PRO A 4 17.03 -14.89 7.94
C PRO A 4 16.50 -13.48 7.64
N SER A 5 16.60 -13.06 6.38
CA SER A 5 15.98 -11.82 5.91
C SER A 5 14.49 -12.05 5.68
N VAL A 6 13.69 -11.06 6.06
CA VAL A 6 12.24 -11.03 5.85
C VAL A 6 11.93 -9.75 5.08
N VAL A 7 11.11 -9.87 4.04
CA VAL A 7 10.58 -8.72 3.29
C VAL A 7 9.11 -8.59 3.61
N ILE A 8 8.69 -7.38 3.97
CA ILE A 8 7.28 -7.02 4.14
C ILE A 8 6.82 -6.43 2.81
N ARG A 9 5.77 -7.01 2.22
CA ARG A 9 5.09 -6.46 1.05
C ARG A 9 3.76 -5.86 1.47
N GLU A 10 3.67 -4.54 1.35
CA GLU A 10 2.47 -3.78 1.71
C GLU A 10 1.44 -3.83 0.59
N VAL A 11 0.16 -4.01 0.92
CA VAL A 11 -0.92 -4.16 -0.07
C VAL A 11 -2.17 -3.33 0.27
N MET A 12 -2.15 -2.54 1.35
CA MET A 12 -3.32 -1.81 1.83
C MET A 12 -3.87 -0.84 0.78
N LEU A 13 -3.02 -0.16 0.00
CA LEU A 13 -3.46 0.81 -0.99
C LEU A 13 -4.15 0.16 -2.21
N ARG A 14 -3.88 -1.12 -2.46
CA ARG A 14 -4.56 -1.91 -3.48
C ARG A 14 -5.67 -2.75 -2.87
N ASP A 15 -5.31 -3.82 -2.18
CA ASP A 15 -6.26 -4.83 -1.69
C ASP A 15 -7.11 -4.30 -0.54
N GLY A 16 -6.50 -3.55 0.37
CA GLY A 16 -7.22 -2.92 1.49
C GLY A 16 -8.28 -1.94 0.98
N LEU A 17 -7.88 -0.94 0.19
CA LEU A 17 -8.80 0.08 -0.30
C LEU A 17 -9.85 -0.45 -1.28
N GLN A 18 -9.55 -1.47 -2.08
CA GLN A 18 -10.53 -2.08 -2.99
C GLN A 18 -11.66 -2.82 -2.27
N ASN A 19 -11.42 -3.28 -1.03
CA ASN A 19 -12.42 -3.96 -0.22
C ASN A 19 -13.31 -2.99 0.59
N ILE A 20 -13.05 -1.69 0.53
CA ILE A 20 -13.86 -0.66 1.19
C ILE A 20 -14.96 -0.20 0.23
N THR A 21 -16.20 -0.12 0.75
CA THR A 21 -17.37 0.27 -0.05
C THR A 21 -17.45 1.77 -0.31
N GLU A 22 -16.87 2.57 0.57
CA GLU A 22 -16.87 4.02 0.52
C GLU A 22 -15.84 4.56 -0.46
N PHE A 23 -16.20 5.64 -1.16
CA PHE A 23 -15.25 6.34 -2.00
C PHE A 23 -14.18 7.03 -1.14
N ILE A 24 -12.92 6.64 -1.37
CA ILE A 24 -11.76 7.29 -0.77
C ILE A 24 -11.19 8.31 -1.76
N PRO A 25 -11.12 9.61 -1.41
CA PRO A 25 -10.52 10.64 -2.24
C PRO A 25 -9.07 10.33 -2.60
N THR A 26 -8.65 10.75 -3.79
CA THR A 26 -7.28 10.53 -4.30
C THR A 26 -6.23 11.14 -3.38
N GLU A 27 -6.52 12.32 -2.81
CA GLU A 27 -5.62 13.05 -1.92
C GLU A 27 -5.31 12.23 -0.65
N ALA A 28 -6.32 11.57 -0.08
CA ALA A 28 -6.15 10.69 1.07
C ALA A 28 -5.28 9.46 0.71
N LYS A 29 -5.43 8.91 -0.49
CA LYS A 29 -4.57 7.80 -0.96
C LYS A 29 -3.12 8.23 -1.12
N ILE A 30 -2.88 9.45 -1.62
CA ILE A 30 -1.54 10.03 -1.75
C ILE A 30 -0.90 10.25 -0.38
N GLU A 31 -1.65 10.77 0.60
CA GLU A 31 -1.15 10.93 1.97
C GLU A 31 -0.73 9.58 2.58
N LEU A 32 -1.57 8.56 2.45
CA LEU A 32 -1.25 7.21 2.91
C LEU A 32 0.01 6.65 2.24
N PHE A 33 0.17 6.84 0.93
CA PHE A 33 1.39 6.45 0.21
C PHE A 33 2.64 7.14 0.78
N GLN A 34 2.57 8.44 1.03
CA GLN A 34 3.69 9.21 1.60
C GLN A 34 4.06 8.70 2.99
N LEU A 35 3.07 8.35 3.82
CA LEU A 35 3.30 7.76 5.14
C LEU A 35 3.98 6.39 5.06
N LEU A 36 3.54 5.53 4.13
CA LEU A 36 4.16 4.21 3.90
C LEU A 36 5.62 4.35 3.45
N ALA A 37 5.88 5.26 2.50
CA ALA A 37 7.23 5.53 2.02
C ALA A 37 8.13 6.10 3.12
N ALA A 38 7.61 7.03 3.94
CA ALA A 38 8.34 7.56 5.10
C ALA A 38 8.58 6.50 6.19
N GLY A 39 7.74 5.48 6.26
CA GLY A 39 7.84 4.35 7.18
C GLY A 39 8.90 3.30 6.80
N GLY A 40 9.58 3.46 5.66
CA GLY A 40 10.61 2.54 5.21
C GLY A 40 10.07 1.25 4.57
N ILE A 41 8.84 1.27 4.07
CA ILE A 41 8.33 0.17 3.23
C ILE A 41 9.05 0.20 1.88
N GLU A 42 9.69 -0.91 1.54
CA GLU A 42 10.50 -1.05 0.32
C GLU A 42 9.76 -1.81 -0.80
N ASP A 43 8.74 -2.59 -0.47
CA ASP A 43 7.93 -3.36 -1.41
C ASP A 43 6.43 -3.11 -1.15
N ALA A 44 5.71 -2.58 -2.14
CA ALA A 44 4.32 -2.18 -1.99
C ALA A 44 3.50 -2.26 -3.29
N GLU A 45 2.24 -2.68 -3.18
CA GLU A 45 1.22 -2.60 -4.22
C GLU A 45 0.37 -1.33 -4.03
N ILE A 46 0.67 -0.30 -4.83
CA ILE A 46 0.07 1.03 -4.64
C ILE A 46 -1.34 1.14 -5.24
N THR A 47 -1.61 0.43 -6.33
CA THR A 47 -2.90 0.53 -7.05
C THR A 47 -3.14 -0.68 -7.94
N SER A 48 -4.32 -0.73 -8.55
CA SER A 48 -4.70 -1.72 -9.56
C SER A 48 -5.22 -1.01 -10.82
N PHE A 49 -4.82 -1.50 -11.98
CA PHE A 49 -5.26 -1.02 -13.30
C PHE A 49 -6.33 -1.94 -13.91
N VAL A 50 -7.25 -2.42 -13.08
CA VAL A 50 -8.45 -3.14 -13.54
C VAL A 50 -9.49 -2.18 -14.11
N ASN A 51 -10.53 -2.72 -14.75
CA ASN A 51 -11.67 -1.91 -15.15
C ASN A 51 -12.36 -1.36 -13.87
N PRO A 52 -12.56 -0.03 -13.75
CA PRO A 52 -13.13 0.59 -12.55
C PRO A 52 -14.53 0.12 -12.17
#